data_AF-A0A4R2KZB1-F1
#
_entry.id   AF-A0A4R2KZB1-F1
#
_cell.length_a   1.000
_cell.length_b   1.000
_cell.length_c   1.000
_cell.angle_alpha   90.00
_cell.angle_beta   90.00
_cell.angle_gamma   90.00
#
_symmetry.space_group_name_H-M   'P 1'
#
loop_
_entity.id
_entity.type
_entity.pdbx_description
1 polymer ?
#
loop_
_entity_poly.entity_id
_entity_poly.type
_entity_poly.pdbx_seq_one_letter_code
_entity_poly.pdbx_strand_id
1 'polypeptide(L)' 'MSLNLQPNFGEPGQRYLRAYTPGDDFYEALIEAHRDLDDEHSQRLNARLILLLANHIGDLGVLRQALAIARDGA' A
#
# COMPACT_ATOMS: atom_id res chain seq x y z
N MET A 1 3.47 2.32 -17.25
CA MET A 1 2.03 2.48 -16.91
C MET A 1 1.83 3.80 -16.15
N SER A 2 0.61 4.30 -16.04
CA SER A 2 0.30 5.47 -15.18
C SER A 2 -0.08 4.99 -13.78
N LEU A 3 0.23 5.78 -12.75
CA LEU A 3 -0.19 5.48 -11.38
C LEU A 3 -1.73 5.48 -11.27
N ASN A 4 -2.31 4.46 -10.65
CA ASN A 4 -3.74 4.41 -10.34
C ASN A 4 -4.01 5.05 -8.98
N LEU A 5 -4.92 6.02 -8.92
CA LEU A 5 -5.34 6.72 -7.70
C LEU A 5 -6.76 6.32 -7.23
N GLN A 6 -7.41 5.40 -7.93
CA GLN A 6 -8.73 4.88 -7.58
C GLN A 6 -8.58 3.63 -6.70
N PRO A 7 -9.58 3.32 -5.84
CA PRO A 7 -9.59 2.07 -5.09
C PRO A 7 -9.45 0.86 -6.03
N ASN A 8 -8.43 0.02 -5.79
CA ASN A 8 -8.10 -1.11 -6.65
C ASN A 8 -7.69 -2.34 -5.83
N PHE A 9 -8.32 -2.53 -4.67
CA PHE A 9 -8.12 -3.71 -3.83
C PHE A 9 -9.06 -4.83 -4.26
N GLY A 10 -8.54 -6.05 -4.36
CA GLY A 10 -9.30 -7.25 -4.68
C GLY A 10 -8.40 -8.42 -5.06
N GLU A 11 -8.93 -9.64 -4.91
CA GLU A 11 -8.24 -10.87 -5.29
C GLU A 11 -8.65 -11.31 -6.71
N PRO A 12 -7.71 -11.72 -7.58
CA PRO A 12 -8.04 -12.21 -8.92
C PRO A 12 -9.04 -13.36 -8.88
N GLY A 13 -10.18 -13.20 -9.55
CA GLY A 13 -11.25 -14.22 -9.61
C GLY A 13 -12.23 -14.19 -8.44
N GLN A 14 -12.00 -13.35 -7.42
CA GLN A 14 -12.92 -13.20 -6.30
C GLN A 14 -13.93 -12.08 -6.56
N ARG A 15 -15.21 -12.34 -6.21
CA ARG A 15 -16.27 -11.33 -6.23
C ARG A 15 -16.68 -11.02 -4.80
N TYR A 16 -16.46 -9.78 -4.38
CA TYR A 16 -16.88 -9.32 -3.05
C TYR A 16 -18.30 -8.77 -3.13
N LEU A 17 -19.13 -9.15 -2.14
CA LEU A 17 -20.50 -8.63 -2.01
C LEU A 17 -20.51 -7.14 -1.63
N ARG A 18 -19.47 -6.69 -0.91
CA ARG A 18 -19.26 -5.29 -0.55
C ARG A 18 -17.93 -4.84 -1.19
N ALA A 19 -17.98 -3.77 -1.98
CA ALA A 19 -16.84 -3.32 -2.78
C ALA A 19 -15.61 -2.90 -1.97
N TYR A 20 -15.76 -2.58 -0.69
CA TYR A 20 -14.69 -2.07 0.17
C TYR A 20 -14.05 -3.12 1.08
N THR A 21 -14.64 -4.31 1.20
CA THR A 21 -14.12 -5.40 2.06
C THR A 21 -12.64 -5.72 1.82
N PRO A 22 -12.14 -5.82 0.57
CA PRO A 22 -10.72 -6.13 0.35
C PRO A 22 -9.77 -5.03 0.85
N GLY A 23 -10.22 -3.78 0.80
CA GLY A 23 -9.46 -2.65 1.34
C GLY A 23 -9.47 -2.65 2.86
N ASP A 24 -10.63 -2.94 3.46
CA ASP A 24 -10.79 -3.06 4.91
C ASP A 24 -9.91 -4.21 5.45
N ASP A 25 -9.93 -5.38 4.81
CA ASP A 25 -9.13 -6.55 5.20
C ASP A 25 -7.62 -6.25 5.14
N PHE A 26 -7.16 -5.55 4.08
CA PHE A 26 -5.76 -5.13 4.00
C PHE A 26 -5.41 -4.10 5.06
N TYR A 27 -6.30 -3.15 5.35
CA TYR A 27 -6.07 -2.14 6.38
C TYR A 27 -6.00 -2.78 7.77
N GLU A 28 -6.88 -3.73 8.08
CA GLU A 28 -6.81 -4.52 9.31
C GLU A 28 -5.47 -5.25 9.42
N ALA A 29 -5.05 -5.97 8.37
CA ALA A 29 -3.76 -6.66 8.36
C ALA A 29 -2.57 -5.71 8.56
N LEU A 30 -2.63 -4.49 8.03
CA LEU A 30 -1.61 -3.46 8.23
C LEU A 30 -1.56 -2.99 9.69
N ILE A 31 -2.71 -2.77 10.33
CA ILE A 31 -2.78 -2.40 11.75
C ILE A 31 -2.24 -3.53 12.63
N GLU A 32 -2.64 -4.77 12.34
CA GLU A 32 -2.14 -5.95 13.05
C GLU A 32 -0.62 -6.09 12.94
N ALA A 33 -0.05 -5.81 11.77
CA ALA A 33 1.40 -5.86 11.56
C ALA A 33 2.18 -4.83 12.41
N HIS A 34 1.54 -3.75 12.85
CA HIS A 34 2.14 -2.74 13.71
C HIS A 34 1.90 -2.99 15.20
N ARG A 35 1.05 -3.96 15.55
CA ARG A 35 0.74 -4.26 16.95
C ARG A 35 2.02 -4.62 17.71
N ASP A 36 2.12 -4.12 18.94
CA ASP A 36 3.25 -4.32 19.86
C ASP A 36 4.61 -3.76 19.38
N LEU A 37 4.65 -2.99 18.29
CA LEU A 37 5.84 -2.26 17.86
C LEU A 37 5.89 -0.87 18.51
N ASP A 38 7.08 -0.44 18.90
CA ASP A 38 7.33 0.96 19.18
C ASP A 38 7.40 1.79 17.88
N ASP A 39 7.47 3.11 18.04
CA ASP A 39 7.49 4.04 16.91
C ASP A 39 8.66 3.78 15.95
N GLU A 40 9.85 3.45 16.45
CA GLU A 40 11.02 3.22 15.61
C GLU A 40 10.84 1.95 14.76
N HIS A 41 10.39 0.86 15.38
CA HIS A 41 10.13 -0.40 14.69
C HIS A 41 8.97 -0.28 13.70
N SER A 42 7.93 0.47 14.05
CA SER A 42 6.81 0.82 13.16
C SER A 42 7.29 1.56 11.90
N GLN A 43 8.15 2.57 12.05
CA GLN A 43 8.73 3.27 10.91
C GLN A 43 9.62 2.36 10.05
N ARG A 44 10.41 1.48 10.67
CA ARG A 44 11.23 0.50 9.94
C ARG A 44 10.38 -0.50 9.16
N LEU A 45 9.24 -0.94 9.72
CA LEU A 45 8.29 -1.80 9.03
C LEU A 45 7.75 -1.11 7.78
N ASN A 46 7.28 0.13 7.90
CA ASN A 46 6.77 0.92 6.78
C ASN A 46 7.81 1.13 5.69
N ALA A 47 9.04 1.51 6.05
CA ALA A 47 10.13 1.66 5.08
C ALA A 47 10.42 0.35 4.32
N ARG A 48 10.45 -0.78 5.02
CA ARG A 48 10.64 -2.10 4.39
C ARG A 48 9.47 -2.47 3.48
N LEU A 49 8.24 -2.25 3.92
CA LEU A 49 7.04 -2.52 3.12
C LEU A 49 7.04 -1.70 1.83
N ILE A 50 7.34 -0.40 1.89
CA ILE A 50 7.47 0.48 0.72
C ILE A 50 8.48 -0.08 -0.28
N LEU A 51 9.67 -0.49 0.18
CA LEU A 51 10.71 -1.04 -0.70
C LEU A 51 10.29 -2.38 -1.34
N LEU A 52 9.61 -3.25 -0.59
CA LEU A 52 9.09 -4.52 -1.11
C LEU A 52 8.03 -4.29 -2.19
N LEU A 53 7.08 -3.38 -1.95
CA LEU A 53 6.05 -3.02 -2.92
C LEU A 53 6.65 -2.33 -4.15
N ALA A 54 7.63 -1.44 -3.96
CA ALA A 54 8.33 -0.80 -5.07
C ALA A 54 9.03 -1.81 -5.98
N ASN A 55 9.69 -2.81 -5.38
CA ASN A 55 10.30 -3.91 -6.13
C ASN A 55 9.25 -4.78 -6.84
N HIS A 56 8.10 -5.05 -6.23
CA HIS A 56 7.01 -5.78 -6.87
C HIS A 56 6.40 -5.03 -8.06
N ILE A 57 6.25 -3.71 -7.95
CA ILE A 57 5.75 -2.83 -9.03
C ILE A 57 6.74 -2.78 -10.20
N GLY A 58 8.03 -2.60 -9.93
CA GLY A 58 9.12 -2.64 -10.94
C GLY A 58 9.14 -1.49 -11.98
N ASP A 59 8.05 -0.75 -12.15
CA ASP A 59 7.93 0.38 -13.08
C ASP A 59 8.40 1.70 -12.41
N LEU A 60 9.62 2.14 -12.74
CA LEU A 60 10.19 3.40 -12.25
C LEU A 60 9.35 4.63 -12.60
N GLY A 61 8.57 4.61 -13.69
CA GLY A 61 7.68 5.71 -14.05
C GLY A 61 6.54 5.86 -13.05
N VAL A 62 5.92 4.74 -12.67
CA VAL A 62 4.88 4.70 -11.62
C VAL A 62 5.44 5.15 -10.28
N LEU A 63 6.62 4.64 -9.90
CA LEU A 63 7.26 4.99 -8.63
C LEU A 63 7.61 6.49 -8.52
N ARG A 64 8.10 7.09 -9.61
CA ARG A 64 8.40 8.53 -9.66
C ARG A 64 7.13 9.38 -9.56
N GLN A 65 6.04 8.98 -10.22
CA GLN A 65 4.75 9.66 -10.08
C GLN A 65 4.24 9.59 -8.63
N ALA A 66 4.34 8.42 -8.00
CA ALA A 66 3.94 8.24 -6.60
C ALA A 66 4.76 9.13 -5.65
N LEU A 67 6.09 9.20 -5.83
CA LEU A 67 6.95 10.07 -5.04
C LEU A 67 6.64 11.56 -5.22
N ALA A 68 6.35 11.99 -6.44
CA ALA A 68 5.96 13.38 -6.72
C ALA A 68 4.65 13.74 -5.99
N ILE A 69 3.63 12.90 -6.11
CA ILE A 69 2.33 13.11 -5.46
C ILE A 69 2.47 13.08 -3.92
N ALA A 70 3.24 12.13 -3.37
CA ALA A 70 3.45 12.03 -1.93
C ALA A 70 4.19 13.26 -1.37
N ARG A 71 5.11 13.86 -2.14
CA ARG A 71 5.82 15.09 -1.75
C ARG A 71 4.91 16.32 -1.82
N ASP A 72 4.01 16.39 -2.79
CA ASP A 72 3.12 17.54 -2.99
C ASP A 72 1.92 17.53 -2.02
N GLY A 73 1.57 16.37 -1.46
CA GLY A 73 0.52 16.22 -0.45
C GLY A 73 0.99 16.37 1.01
N ALA A 74 2.27 16.71 1.24
CA ALA A 74 2.85 16.99 2.55
C ALA A 74 2.71 18.46 2.94
#